data_AF-A0A521PW15-F1
#
_entry.id   AF-A0A521PW15-F1
#
_cell.length_a   1.000
_cell.length_b   1.000
_cell.length_c   1.000
_cell.angle_alpha   90.00
_cell.angle_beta   90.00
_cell.angle_gamma   90.00
#
_symmetry.space_group_name_H-M   'P 1'
#
loop_
_entity.id
_entity.type
_entity.pdbx_description
1 polymer ?
#
loop_
_entity_poly.entity_id
_entity_poly.type
_entity_poly.pdbx_seq_one_letter_code
_entity_poly.pdbx_strand_id
1 'polypeptide(L)'
;MRRQTVLVLYLTNSALDSPVVGWSRYDGTGQTRHMAGDSEEPPYRTGLDALKDGWRLFQASQLLPHQRGAEFDVSYLKYEFWFEQLSEVAA
;
A
#
# COMPACT_ATOMS: atom_id res chain seq x y z
N MET A 1 -3.68 12.61 20.97
CA MET A 1 -2.48 12.78 20.12
C MET A 1 -2.79 12.12 18.79
N ARG A 2 -2.52 12.80 17.68
CA ARG A 2 -2.80 12.26 16.35
C ARG A 2 -1.73 11.25 15.96
N ARG A 3 -2.15 10.02 15.63
CA ARG A 3 -1.28 8.94 15.18
C ARG A 3 -1.75 8.45 13.80
N GLN A 4 -0.88 7.72 13.12
CA GLN A 4 -1.15 7.24 11.75
C GLN A 4 -1.16 5.72 11.68
N THR A 5 -2.06 5.19 10.86
CA THR A 5 -1.96 3.85 10.29
C THR A 5 -1.52 4.00 8.84
N VAL A 6 -0.51 3.23 8.43
CA VAL A 6 0.04 3.23 7.07
C VAL A 6 -0.36 1.94 6.37
N LEU A 7 -0.80 2.07 5.11
CA LEU A 7 -1.07 0.95 4.22
C LEU A 7 -0.21 1.10 2.97
N VAL A 8 0.51 0.05 2.62
CA VAL A 8 1.29 -0.06 1.38
C VAL A 8 0.60 -1.09 0.51
N LEU A 9 0.26 -0.71 -0.72
CA LEU A 9 -0.33 -1.60 -1.72
C LEU A 9 0.59 -1.69 -2.94
N TYR A 10 0.86 -2.91 -3.37
CA TYR A 10 1.54 -3.20 -4.63
C TYR A 10 0.50 -3.69 -5.64
N LEU A 11 0.41 -3.04 -6.79
CA LEU A 11 -0.60 -3.34 -7.82
C LEU A 11 0.01 -4.08 -9.02
N THR A 12 -0.84 -4.73 -9.81
CA THR A 12 -0.42 -5.41 -11.05
C THR A 12 0.11 -4.44 -12.13
N ASN A 13 -0.39 -3.21 -12.16
CA ASN A 13 0.08 -2.14 -13.04
C ASN A 13 -0.07 -0.77 -12.36
N SER A 14 0.24 0.32 -13.07
CA SER A 14 0.25 1.68 -12.54
C SER A 14 -1.12 2.31 -12.30
N ALA A 15 -2.22 1.67 -12.71
CA ALA A 15 -3.56 2.19 -12.49
C ALA A 15 -4.07 1.84 -11.08
N LEU A 16 -4.64 2.82 -10.37
CA LEU A 16 -5.01 2.68 -8.96
C LEU A 16 -6.17 1.70 -8.70
N ASP A 17 -6.95 1.42 -9.73
CA ASP A 17 -8.04 0.43 -9.76
C ASP A 17 -7.55 -0.97 -10.19
N SER A 18 -6.24 -1.17 -10.35
CA SER A 18 -5.67 -2.48 -10.66
C SER A 18 -5.64 -3.40 -9.44
N PRO A 19 -5.68 -4.73 -9.66
CA PRO A 19 -5.62 -5.69 -8.57
C PRO A 19 -4.35 -5.55 -7.72
N VAL A 20 -4.53 -5.65 -6.40
CA VAL A 20 -3.45 -5.76 -5.40
C VAL A 20 -2.80 -7.14 -5.51
N VAL A 21 -1.46 -7.18 -5.55
CA VAL A 21 -0.63 -8.40 -5.59
C VAL A 21 0.27 -8.55 -4.36
N GLY A 22 0.39 -7.50 -3.55
CA GLY A 22 1.15 -7.50 -2.31
C GLY A 22 0.73 -6.32 -1.46
N TRP A 23 0.86 -6.45 -0.14
CA TRP A 23 0.45 -5.39 0.77
C TRP A 23 1.22 -5.45 2.08
N SER A 24 1.21 -4.34 2.81
CA SER A 24 1.69 -4.27 4.19
C SER A 24 0.89 -3.21 4.94
N ARG A 25 0.56 -3.49 6.21
CA ARG A 25 -0.16 -2.56 7.07
C ARG A 25 0.62 -2.34 8.36
N TYR A 26 0.78 -1.08 8.74
CA TYR A 26 1.48 -0.66 9.95
C TYR A 26 0.54 0.18 10.80
N ASP A 27 0.19 -0.33 11.98
CA ASP A 27 -0.63 0.41 12.93
C ASP A 27 0.22 1.21 13.91
N GLY A 28 0.44 2.50 13.60
CA GLY A 28 1.14 3.43 14.49
C GLY A 28 0.29 3.87 15.68
N THR A 29 -0.98 3.47 15.79
CA THR A 29 -1.80 3.74 16.99
C THR A 29 -1.41 2.84 18.16
N GLY A 30 -0.87 1.65 17.87
CA GLY A 30 -0.53 0.62 18.86
C GLY A 30 -1.73 -0.22 19.33
N GLN A 31 -2.90 -0.05 18.72
CA GLN A 31 -4.11 -0.81 19.07
C GLN A 31 -4.07 -2.24 18.53
N THR A 32 -3.43 -2.43 17.37
CA THR A 32 -3.32 -3.72 16.71
C THR A 32 -1.86 -4.05 16.44
N ARG A 33 -1.47 -5.29 16.72
CA ARG A 33 -0.17 -5.84 16.32
C ARG A 33 -0.38 -6.88 15.24
N HIS A 34 -0.19 -6.47 13.99
CA HIS A 34 -0.15 -7.36 12.85
C HIS A 34 1.21 -8.05 12.75
N MET A 35 1.22 -9.28 12.24
CA MET A 35 2.43 -10.03 11.92
C MET A 35 2.44 -10.32 10.42
N ALA A 36 3.62 -10.37 9.81
CA ALA A 36 3.71 -10.73 8.39
C ALA A 36 3.08 -12.11 8.16
N GLY A 37 2.14 -12.19 7.21
CA GLY A 37 1.41 -13.42 6.91
C GLY A 37 0.24 -13.74 7.85
N ASP A 38 -0.23 -12.77 8.64
CA ASP A 38 -1.45 -12.94 9.46
C ASP A 38 -2.74 -13.02 8.63
N SER A 39 -2.68 -12.66 7.34
CA SER A 39 -3.74 -12.84 6.36
C SER A 39 -3.13 -13.14 4.98
N GLU A 40 -3.76 -14.06 4.23
CA GLU A 40 -3.45 -14.30 2.82
C GLU A 40 -4.15 -13.28 1.89
N GLU A 41 -5.25 -12.69 2.34
CA GLU A 41 -6.03 -11.74 1.57
C GLU A 41 -5.63 -10.29 1.89
N PRO A 42 -5.52 -9.41 0.87
CA PRO A 42 -5.31 -7.99 1.09
C PRO A 42 -6.56 -7.32 1.69
N PRO A 43 -6.40 -6.24 2.49
CA PRO A 43 -7.54 -5.52 3.06
C PRO A 43 -8.43 -4.85 2.00
N TYR A 44 -7.89 -4.60 0.81
CA TYR A 44 -8.62 -4.04 -0.33
C TYR A 44 -8.22 -4.75 -1.62
N ARG A 45 -9.15 -4.86 -2.57
CA ARG A 45 -8.89 -5.44 -3.90
C ARG A 45 -8.09 -4.50 -4.80
N THR A 46 -8.26 -3.19 -4.62
CA THR A 46 -7.64 -2.13 -5.41
C THR A 46 -7.27 -0.93 -4.52
N GLY A 47 -6.38 -0.06 -4.99
CA GLY A 47 -6.11 1.21 -4.31
C GLY A 47 -7.32 2.16 -4.34
N LEU A 48 -8.17 2.06 -5.36
CA LEU A 48 -9.42 2.82 -5.44
C LEU A 48 -10.40 2.44 -4.31
N ASP A 49 -10.47 1.16 -3.93
CA ASP A 49 -11.31 0.73 -2.81
C ASP A 49 -10.81 1.29 -1.48
N ALA A 50 -9.48 1.38 -1.30
CA ALA A 50 -8.89 2.03 -0.13
C ALA A 50 -9.27 3.53 -0.08
N LEU A 51 -9.21 4.24 -1.21
CA LEU A 51 -9.62 5.65 -1.28
C LEU A 51 -11.10 5.84 -0.92
N LYS A 52 -11.99 4.96 -1.41
CA LYS A 52 -13.42 4.99 -1.07
C LYS A 52 -13.66 4.80 0.43
N ASP A 53 -12.78 4.06 1.09
CA ASP A 53 -12.80 3.83 2.54
C ASP A 53 -12.07 4.94 3.34
N GLY A 54 -11.79 6.08 2.72
CA GLY A 54 -11.25 7.26 3.39
C GLY A 54 -9.75 7.24 3.63
N TRP A 55 -9.02 6.27 3.06
CA TRP A 55 -7.55 6.33 3.04
C TRP A 55 -7.07 7.48 2.18
N ARG A 56 -6.00 8.15 2.62
CA ARG A 56 -5.38 9.26 1.89
C ARG A 56 -4.11 8.76 1.20
N LEU A 57 -4.06 8.84 -0.12
CA LEU A 57 -2.85 8.56 -0.90
C LEU A 57 -1.86 9.72 -0.73
N PHE A 58 -0.62 9.41 -0.34
CA PHE A 58 0.44 10.43 -0.16
C PHE A 58 1.72 10.14 -0.95
N GLN A 59 1.91 8.91 -1.45
CA GLN A 59 3.01 8.55 -2.34
C GLN A 59 2.57 7.48 -3.34
N ALA A 60 3.07 7.60 -4.57
CA ALA A 60 2.98 6.57 -5.60
C ALA A 60 4.35 6.43 -6.29
N SER A 61 4.71 5.21 -6.71
CA SER A 61 5.93 4.98 -7.48
C SER A 61 5.92 5.77 -8.79
N GLN A 62 7.07 6.33 -9.13
CA GLN A 62 7.26 6.97 -10.42
C GLN A 62 7.26 5.93 -11.55
N LEU A 63 6.68 6.29 -12.69
CA LEU A 63 6.74 5.48 -13.90
C LEU A 63 8.05 5.72 -14.62
N LEU A 64 9.06 4.94 -14.24
CA LEU A 64 10.38 4.98 -14.87
C LEU A 64 10.46 3.94 -16.00
N PRO A 65 11.15 4.26 -17.11
CA PRO A 65 11.42 3.27 -18.14
C PRO A 65 12.29 2.14 -17.60
N HIS A 66 12.13 0.94 -18.15
CA HIS A 66 13.03 -0.16 -17.84
C HIS A 66 14.47 0.21 -18.26
N GLN A 67 15.43 -0.23 -17.45
CA GLN A 67 16.83 -0.12 -17.82
C GLN A 67 17.06 -0.96 -19.08
N ARG A 68 17.77 -0.38 -20.05
CA ARG A 68 18.12 -1.08 -21.29
C ARG A 68 18.81 -2.41 -20.98
N GLY A 69 18.36 -3.49 -21.60
CA GLY A 69 18.88 -4.84 -21.41
C GLY A 69 18.27 -5.62 -20.23
N ALA A 70 17.40 -4.98 -19.44
CA ALA A 70 16.67 -5.58 -18.32
C ALA A 70 15.14 -5.53 -18.53
N GLU A 71 14.70 -5.45 -19.79
CA GLU A 71 13.28 -5.29 -20.15
C GLU A 71 12.41 -6.46 -19.67
N PHE A 72 13.01 -7.66 -19.56
CA PHE A 72 12.33 -8.90 -19.18
C PHE A 72 12.75 -9.45 -17.81
N ASP A 73 13.56 -8.71 -17.06
CA ASP A 73 14.02 -9.14 -15.74
C ASP A 73 12.94 -8.97 -14.68
N VAL A 74 12.85 -9.96 -13.79
CA VAL A 74 11.99 -9.89 -12.60
C VAL A 74 12.71 -9.04 -11.56
N SER A 75 12.04 -8.02 -11.05
CA SER A 75 12.55 -7.13 -10.01
C SER A 75 11.48 -6.93 -8.92
N TYR A 76 11.76 -6.07 -7.95
CA TYR A 76 10.80 -5.69 -6.91
C TYR A 76 9.47 -5.21 -7.51
N LEU A 77 8.42 -5.30 -6.70
CA LEU A 77 7.07 -4.86 -7.07
C LEU A 77 7.07 -3.35 -7.38
N LYS A 78 6.93 -3.00 -8.67
CA LYS A 78 7.20 -1.64 -9.19
C LYS A 78 6.09 -0.62 -8.91
N TYR A 79 4.85 -1.09 -8.74
CA TYR A 79 3.67 -0.24 -8.65
C TYR A 79 3.22 -0.12 -7.19
N GLU A 80 4.01 0.60 -6.40
CA GLU A 80 3.81 0.80 -4.98
C GLU A 80 3.02 2.08 -4.70
N PHE A 81 2.02 1.99 -3.83
CA PHE A 81 1.17 3.10 -3.41
C PHE A 81 1.08 3.12 -1.88
N TRP A 82 1.31 4.29 -1.30
CA TRP A 82 1.28 4.50 0.14
C TRP A 82 0.10 5.34 0.55
N PHE A 83 -0.65 4.80 1.51
CA PHE A 83 -1.82 5.43 2.07
C PHE A 83 -1.66 5.64 3.57
N GLU A 84 -2.36 6.65 4.07
CA GLU A 84 -2.47 6.91 5.50
C GLU A 84 -3.93 7.12 5.93
N GLN A 85 -4.22 6.68 7.15
CA GLN A 85 -5.37 7.13 7.93
C GLN A 85 -4.85 7.73 9.24
N LEU A 86 -5.45 8.85 9.65
CA LEU A 86 -5.09 9.53 10.89
C LEU A 86 -6.18 9.37 11.93
N SER A 87 -5.78 8.93 13.13
CA SER A 87 -6.69 8.67 14.25
C SER A 87 -6.25 9.44 15.48
N GLU A 88 -7.22 9.90 16.27
CA GLU A 88 -6.95 10.44 17.61
C GLU A 88 -6.80 9.29 18.60
N VAL A 89 -5.70 9.29 19.35
CA VAL A 89 -5.43 8.30 20.40
C VAL A 89 -5.22 9.01 21.73
N ALA A 90 -5.71 8.40 22.82
CA ALA A 90 -5.41 8.85 24.18
C ALA A 90 -3.90 8.89 24.41
N ALA A 91 -3.45 9.81 25.26
CA ALA A 91 -2.04 9.93 25.62
C ALA A 91 -1.56 8.70 26.40
#